data_AF-A0A8B7YKG1-F1
#
_entry.id   AF-A0A8B7YKG1-F1
#
_cell.length_a   1.000
_cell.length_b   1.000
_cell.length_c   1.000
_cell.angle_alpha   90.00
_cell.angle_beta   90.00
_cell.angle_gamma   90.00
#
_symmetry.space_group_name_H-M   'P 1'
#
loop_
_entity.id
_entity.type
_entity.pdbx_description
1 polymer ?
#
loop_
_entity_poly.entity_id
_entity_poly.type
_entity_poly.pdbx_seq_one_letter_code
_entity_poly.pdbx_strand_id
1 'polypeptide(L)'
;MEAFVLTLLIVSALCDGLPTQETIEWSHGNFSDPGLLVTGESTSDGTCVCKVQVPATVICTDYQAESNLQKLQEIQQQVSQLTLEVKKLNETTNLHSQLFAAFESNLTEVTSTFELIEGGQVLVTRLEIEGVLSRIRSMESTLYSLREWHGIETDVAHMSRIQIMMNEASNITKIMDAMASQNIIDDSAAMQREILSLTDQLRSCNDHVTSAGGDGGSQLAGVATEMPATGQQDKVDESDTLPRLWPAKKTQNSCGKLLDVSEPYTVRGNLLTNGTWMRDPLMNTDIVYYHGFKSGYRTSDSPTYFKSGSSVKSFQRGETHQIAGESLEFVVESVVRNGVVYTYSRSEITERYHDYYHRTRTVYEQNLSKIELSHSLFPPRATDDEFQRGVTATELEQARYLPPTVVPNADLTVDESGLWLLYGDSRGMLTVSKVDPDTLQFNHTLHAAYPKDRLGNCFVACAKVYCVDSYTDFDSRVSYFVDTESGFEGFTNIPFIIKYGSLSSLEYNPYDQLLYGWDNGHAVIYSLTFE
;
A
#
# COMPACT_ATOMS: atom_id res chain seq x y z
N MET A 1 -3.65 -73.84 26.12
CA MET A 1 -4.34 -73.00 25.11
C MET A 1 -3.75 -71.59 25.05
N GLU A 2 -3.48 -70.94 26.18
CA GLU A 2 -2.91 -69.57 26.21
C GLU A 2 -1.50 -69.44 25.59
N ALA A 3 -0.62 -70.44 25.76
CA ALA A 3 0.72 -70.42 25.16
C ALA A 3 0.71 -70.55 23.63
N PHE A 4 -0.35 -71.10 23.03
CA PHE A 4 -0.46 -71.27 21.57
C PHE A 4 -0.99 -70.00 20.88
N VAL A 5 -1.85 -69.25 21.58
CA VAL A 5 -2.37 -67.95 21.14
C VAL A 5 -1.26 -66.89 21.15
N LEU A 6 -0.36 -66.93 22.12
CA LEU A 6 0.77 -65.99 22.20
C LEU A 6 1.78 -66.20 21.05
N THR A 7 2.06 -67.44 20.66
CA THR A 7 2.99 -67.75 19.57
C THR A 7 2.42 -67.36 18.19
N LEU A 8 1.10 -67.53 17.98
CA LEU A 8 0.41 -67.07 16.77
C LEU A 8 0.35 -65.54 16.67
N LEU A 9 0.18 -64.84 17.80
CA LEU A 9 0.21 -63.38 17.82
C LEU A 9 1.60 -62.82 17.51
N ILE A 10 2.67 -63.43 18.01
CA ILE A 10 4.05 -63.03 17.72
C ILE A 10 4.40 -63.26 16.23
N VAL A 11 3.94 -64.36 15.64
CA VAL A 11 4.13 -64.64 14.20
C VAL A 11 3.30 -63.68 13.32
N SER A 12 2.10 -63.28 13.76
CA SER A 12 1.30 -62.27 13.04
C SER A 12 1.88 -60.86 13.12
N ALA A 13 2.57 -60.51 14.22
CA ALA A 13 3.19 -59.20 14.40
C ALA A 13 4.54 -59.04 13.68
N LEU A 14 5.15 -60.14 13.23
CA LEU A 14 6.43 -60.15 12.52
C LEU A 14 6.28 -60.27 10.99
N CYS A 15 5.06 -60.47 10.48
CA CYS A 15 4.79 -60.60 9.05
C CYS A 15 3.49 -59.86 8.69
N ASP A 16 3.60 -58.60 8.25
CA ASP A 16 2.45 -57.85 7.74
C ASP A 16 1.93 -58.47 6.44
N GLY A 17 0.73 -59.06 6.49
CA GLY A 17 0.09 -59.62 5.30
C GLY A 17 -0.96 -60.72 5.49
N LEU A 18 -1.49 -60.95 6.70
CA LEU A 18 -2.67 -61.82 6.88
C LEU A 18 -3.90 -60.98 7.23
N PRO A 19 -5.08 -61.32 6.65
CA PRO A 19 -6.30 -60.54 6.86
C PRO A 19 -6.67 -60.52 8.34
N THR A 20 -6.94 -59.32 8.85
CA THR A 20 -7.40 -59.08 10.20
C THR A 20 -8.76 -59.75 10.41
N GLN A 21 -8.74 -60.81 11.22
CA GLN A 21 -9.77 -61.17 12.18
C GLN A 21 -11.22 -61.21 11.68
N GLU A 22 -11.62 -62.32 11.05
CA GLU A 22 -13.02 -62.79 11.10
C GLU A 22 -13.06 -64.32 11.33
N THR A 23 -13.58 -64.70 12.50
CA THR A 23 -14.22 -65.99 12.84
C THR A 23 -13.59 -67.28 12.31
N ILE A 24 -12.78 -67.95 13.14
CA ILE A 24 -12.51 -69.38 12.98
C ILE A 24 -13.65 -70.16 13.67
N GLU A 25 -14.64 -70.62 12.90
CA GLU A 25 -15.59 -71.62 13.35
C GLU A 25 -14.91 -73.01 13.36
N TRP A 26 -14.86 -73.64 14.53
CA TRP A 26 -14.39 -75.01 14.67
C TRP A 26 -15.47 -75.98 14.18
N SER A 27 -15.37 -76.42 12.93
CA SER A 27 -16.10 -77.59 12.45
C SER A 27 -15.15 -78.78 12.26
N HIS A 28 -15.56 -79.95 12.72
CA HIS A 28 -14.85 -81.21 12.52
C HIS A 28 -14.86 -81.59 11.04
N GLY A 29 -13.84 -81.15 10.30
CA GLY A 29 -13.59 -81.53 8.92
C GLY A 29 -12.11 -81.36 8.60
N ASN A 30 -11.50 -82.38 8.00
CA ASN A 30 -10.09 -82.38 7.58
C ASN A 30 -9.79 -81.16 6.70
N PHE A 31 -9.03 -80.20 7.24
CA PHE A 31 -8.34 -79.20 6.42
C PHE A 31 -7.06 -79.83 5.87
N SER A 32 -7.07 -80.15 4.57
CA SER A 32 -5.87 -80.46 3.81
C SER A 32 -5.40 -79.19 3.11
N ASP A 33 -4.58 -78.39 3.80
CA ASP A 33 -3.77 -77.32 3.18
C ASP A 33 -2.36 -77.89 2.92
N PRO A 34 -1.73 -77.75 1.73
CA PRO A 34 -0.59 -78.58 1.33
C PRO A 34 0.75 -78.32 2.05
N GLY A 35 0.79 -77.47 3.08
CA GLY A 35 2.05 -76.94 3.61
C GLY A 35 2.31 -77.12 5.10
N LEU A 36 1.33 -77.54 5.92
CA LEU A 36 1.50 -77.55 7.38
C LEU A 36 1.25 -78.95 7.95
N LEU A 37 2.31 -79.64 8.36
CA LEU A 37 2.18 -80.96 8.98
C LEU A 37 2.12 -80.82 10.49
N VAL A 38 0.97 -81.12 11.08
CA VAL A 38 0.78 -81.15 12.54
C VAL A 38 0.59 -82.59 12.98
N THR A 39 1.48 -83.08 13.86
CA THR A 39 1.39 -84.42 14.46
C THR A 39 1.31 -84.29 15.98
N GLY A 40 0.39 -85.00 16.61
CA GLY A 40 0.22 -85.02 18.06
C GLY A 40 0.56 -86.38 18.66
N GLU A 41 1.25 -86.39 19.79
CA GLU A 41 1.54 -87.60 20.56
C GLU A 41 1.33 -87.33 22.05
N SER A 42 0.74 -88.28 22.78
CA SER A 42 0.51 -88.14 24.23
C SER A 42 1.60 -88.85 25.01
N THR A 43 2.27 -88.15 25.91
CA THR A 43 3.24 -88.75 26.83
C THR A 43 2.53 -89.55 27.93
N SER A 44 3.24 -90.50 28.54
CA SER A 44 2.68 -91.46 29.50
C SER A 44 2.13 -90.86 30.80
N ASP A 45 2.35 -89.57 31.02
CA ASP A 45 1.83 -88.75 32.12
C ASP A 45 0.58 -87.92 31.73
N GLY A 46 0.00 -88.18 30.54
CA GLY A 46 -1.27 -87.60 30.09
C GLY A 46 -1.16 -86.24 29.42
N THR A 47 0.05 -85.79 29.08
CA THR A 47 0.26 -84.51 28.39
C THR A 47 0.27 -84.70 26.88
N CYS A 48 -0.59 -83.97 26.15
CA CYS A 48 -0.57 -83.97 24.68
C CYS A 48 0.52 -83.04 24.15
N VAL A 49 1.48 -83.59 23.41
CA VAL A 49 2.54 -82.84 22.73
C VAL A 49 2.24 -82.78 21.23
N CYS A 50 1.94 -81.58 20.73
CA CYS A 50 1.81 -81.33 19.29
C CYS A 50 3.14 -80.85 18.72
N LYS A 51 3.66 -81.59 17.72
CA LYS A 51 4.75 -81.18 16.85
C LYS A 51 4.16 -80.59 15.55
N VAL A 52 4.48 -79.34 15.29
CA VAL A 52 4.16 -78.66 14.03
C VAL A 52 5.46 -78.57 13.23
N GLN A 53 5.48 -79.17 12.05
CA GLN A 53 6.63 -79.11 11.14
C GLN A 53 6.32 -78.11 10.03
N VAL A 54 6.99 -76.96 10.08
CA VAL A 54 6.87 -75.88 9.10
C VAL A 54 7.91 -76.11 8.00
N PRO A 55 7.57 -76.02 6.70
CA PRO A 55 8.54 -76.19 5.63
C PRO A 55 9.61 -75.10 5.70
N ALA A 56 10.88 -75.45 5.43
CA ALA A 56 12.02 -74.52 5.43
C ALA A 56 11.93 -73.38 4.39
N THR A 57 10.82 -73.28 3.66
CA THR A 57 10.52 -72.20 2.71
C THR A 57 9.77 -71.02 3.33
N VAL A 58 9.45 -71.02 4.62
CA VAL A 58 9.13 -69.77 5.33
C VAL A 58 10.45 -69.05 5.59
N ILE A 59 11.00 -68.49 4.53
CA ILE A 59 12.12 -67.57 4.59
C ILE A 59 11.54 -66.28 5.19
N CYS A 60 11.78 -66.03 6.48
CA CYS A 60 11.68 -64.66 6.99
C CYS A 60 12.72 -63.86 6.21
N THR A 61 12.28 -63.15 5.17
CA THR A 61 13.20 -62.54 4.22
C THR A 61 13.99 -61.42 4.89
N ASP A 62 15.28 -61.67 5.16
CA ASP A 62 16.33 -60.66 5.43
C ASP A 62 16.28 -59.48 4.42
N TYR A 63 15.69 -59.71 3.25
CA TYR A 63 15.45 -58.75 2.18
C TYR A 63 14.68 -57.49 2.63
N GLN A 64 13.73 -57.58 3.57
CA GLN A 64 13.01 -56.40 4.07
C GLN A 64 13.83 -55.61 5.11
N ALA A 65 14.67 -56.29 5.91
CA ALA A 65 15.55 -55.62 6.87
C ALA A 65 16.68 -54.86 6.16
N GLU A 66 17.30 -55.45 5.13
CA GLU A 66 18.31 -54.77 4.30
C GLU A 66 17.71 -53.60 3.52
N SER A 67 16.50 -53.77 2.93
CA SER A 67 15.81 -52.68 2.23
C SER A 67 15.43 -51.53 3.16
N ASN A 68 14.97 -51.83 4.38
CA ASN A 68 14.64 -50.81 5.38
C ASN A 68 15.90 -50.11 5.92
N LEU A 69 17.02 -50.84 6.07
CA LEU A 69 18.31 -50.26 6.45
C LEU A 69 18.86 -49.31 5.37
N GLN A 70 18.75 -49.68 4.09
CA GLN A 70 19.09 -48.79 2.97
C GLN A 70 18.22 -47.52 2.97
N LYS A 71 16.90 -47.65 3.14
CA LYS A 71 16.00 -46.50 3.25
C LYS A 71 16.35 -45.60 4.44
N LEU A 72 16.71 -46.18 5.59
CA LEU A 72 17.15 -45.40 6.76
C LEU A 72 18.46 -44.68 6.50
N GLN A 73 19.41 -45.28 5.77
CA GLN A 73 20.66 -44.63 5.37
C GLN A 73 20.43 -43.49 4.38
N GLU A 74 19.53 -43.66 3.41
CA GLU A 74 19.11 -42.61 2.48
C GLU A 74 18.45 -41.44 3.21
N ILE A 75 17.53 -41.72 4.13
CA ILE A 75 16.89 -40.69 4.96
C ILE A 75 17.94 -39.98 5.83
N GLN A 76 18.87 -40.71 6.44
CA GLN A 76 19.95 -40.12 7.24
C GLN A 76 20.85 -39.20 6.41
N GLN A 77 21.15 -39.59 5.16
CA GLN A 77 21.93 -38.76 4.23
C GLN A 77 21.16 -37.50 3.83
N GLN A 78 19.86 -37.62 3.53
CA GLN A 78 18.99 -36.47 3.21
C GLN A 78 18.89 -35.51 4.40
N VAL A 79 18.64 -36.01 5.62
CA VAL A 79 18.57 -35.19 6.84
C VAL A 79 19.89 -34.48 7.10
N SER A 80 21.03 -35.14 6.86
CA SER A 80 22.35 -34.52 7.02
C SER A 80 22.59 -33.40 6.00
N GLN A 81 22.15 -33.59 4.75
CA GLN A 81 22.23 -32.57 3.71
C GLN A 81 21.33 -31.37 4.02
N LEU A 82 20.07 -31.62 4.37
CA LEU A 82 19.11 -30.60 4.80
C LEU A 82 19.63 -29.81 6.01
N THR A 83 20.26 -30.47 6.98
CA THR A 83 20.86 -29.80 8.15
C THR A 83 21.96 -28.82 7.73
N LEU A 84 22.78 -29.19 6.75
CA LEU A 84 23.83 -28.30 6.22
C LEU A 84 23.24 -27.11 5.46
N GLU A 85 22.17 -27.32 4.68
CA GLU A 85 21.46 -26.26 3.97
C GLU A 85 20.78 -25.29 4.94
N VAL A 86 20.12 -25.79 5.97
CA VAL A 86 19.52 -24.96 7.04
C VAL A 86 20.58 -24.15 7.78
N LYS A 87 21.76 -24.74 8.04
CA LYS A 87 22.87 -24.00 8.67
C LYS A 87 23.36 -22.85 7.79
N LYS A 88 23.56 -23.10 6.49
CA LYS A 88 23.93 -22.05 5.51
C LYS A 88 22.86 -20.97 5.41
N LEU A 89 21.59 -21.35 5.40
CA LEU A 89 20.47 -20.41 5.38
C LEU A 89 20.47 -19.56 6.65
N ASN A 90 20.64 -20.15 7.83
CA ASN A 90 20.68 -19.42 9.10
C ASN A 90 21.87 -18.43 9.17
N GLU A 91 23.06 -18.83 8.73
CA GLU A 91 24.23 -17.94 8.64
C GLU A 91 23.95 -16.77 7.68
N THR A 92 23.30 -17.04 6.55
CA THR A 92 22.94 -16.04 5.55
C THR A 92 21.86 -15.07 6.05
N THR A 93 20.81 -15.56 6.70
CA THR A 93 19.74 -14.74 7.28
C THR A 93 20.29 -13.85 8.39
N ASN A 94 21.16 -14.36 9.25
CA ASN A 94 21.79 -13.56 10.30
C ASN A 94 22.65 -12.42 9.74
N LEU A 95 23.39 -12.67 8.66
CA LEU A 95 24.16 -11.63 7.98
C LEU A 95 23.25 -10.54 7.38
N HIS A 96 22.13 -10.92 6.74
CA HIS A 96 21.16 -9.96 6.23
C HIS A 96 20.57 -9.09 7.34
N SER A 97 20.14 -9.70 8.44
CA SER A 97 19.60 -8.96 9.58
C SER A 97 20.58 -7.92 10.13
N GLN A 98 21.88 -8.23 10.15
CA GLN A 98 22.92 -7.27 10.56
C GLN A 98 23.10 -6.12 9.56
N LEU A 99 23.09 -6.41 8.25
CA LEU A 99 23.18 -5.39 7.21
C LEU A 99 21.97 -4.45 7.24
N PHE A 100 20.75 -4.97 7.39
CA PHE A 100 19.55 -4.15 7.52
C PHE A 100 19.58 -3.29 8.78
N ALA A 101 19.96 -3.84 9.94
CA ALA A 101 20.09 -3.07 11.17
C ALA A 101 21.09 -1.91 11.04
N ALA A 102 22.22 -2.14 10.35
CA ALA A 102 23.20 -1.09 10.09
C ALA A 102 22.65 -0.01 9.15
N PHE A 103 21.88 -0.40 8.12
CA PHE A 103 21.23 0.53 7.20
C PHE A 103 20.19 1.40 7.92
N GLU A 104 19.29 0.79 8.70
CA GLU A 104 18.28 1.49 9.48
C GLU A 104 18.89 2.46 10.49
N SER A 105 19.98 2.05 11.16
CA SER A 105 20.70 2.92 12.10
C SER A 105 21.28 4.15 11.39
N ASN A 106 21.92 3.97 10.24
CA ASN A 106 22.46 5.08 9.46
C ASN A 106 21.35 6.02 8.96
N LEU A 107 20.23 5.46 8.51
CA LEU A 107 19.09 6.22 8.02
C LEU A 107 18.46 7.06 9.13
N THR A 108 18.22 6.46 10.29
CA THR A 108 17.67 7.14 11.47
C THR A 108 18.52 8.34 11.85
N GLU A 109 19.84 8.17 11.88
CA GLU A 109 20.75 9.23 12.31
C GLU A 109 20.89 10.35 11.27
N VAL A 110 20.83 10.03 9.97
CA VAL A 110 20.74 11.03 8.91
C VAL A 110 19.44 11.82 9.03
N THR A 111 18.29 11.14 9.19
CA THR A 111 16.98 11.79 9.34
C THR A 111 16.94 12.71 10.55
N SER A 112 17.40 12.25 11.72
CA SER A 112 17.46 13.10 12.91
C SER A 112 18.36 14.32 12.71
N THR A 113 19.45 14.20 11.95
CA THR A 113 20.31 15.36 11.64
C THR A 113 19.58 16.39 10.79
N PHE A 114 18.81 15.96 9.78
CA PHE A 114 18.01 16.87 8.95
C PHE A 114 16.87 17.53 9.73
N GLU A 115 16.16 16.79 10.58
CA GLU A 115 15.10 17.35 11.43
C GLU A 115 15.64 18.47 12.35
N LEU A 116 16.85 18.28 12.90
CA LEU A 116 17.51 19.30 13.72
C LEU A 116 17.92 20.55 12.92
N ILE A 117 18.33 20.36 11.66
CA ILE A 117 18.66 21.45 10.73
C ILE A 117 17.39 22.24 10.35
N GLU A 118 16.32 21.55 9.98
CA GLU A 118 15.02 22.17 9.62
C GLU A 118 14.40 22.92 10.81
N GLY A 119 14.55 22.38 12.02
CA GLY A 119 14.13 23.03 13.26
C GLY A 119 14.99 24.23 13.69
N GLY A 120 16.06 24.55 12.94
CA GLY A 120 16.99 25.63 13.27
C GLY A 120 17.81 25.39 14.54
N GLN A 121 17.84 24.16 15.04
CA GLN A 121 18.53 23.77 16.28
C GLN A 121 20.02 23.48 16.04
N VAL A 122 20.39 23.16 14.81
CA VAL A 122 21.74 22.85 14.37
C VAL A 122 22.09 23.73 13.16
N LEU A 123 23.24 24.40 13.23
CA LEU A 123 23.75 25.29 12.18
C LEU A 123 24.45 24.46 11.12
N VAL A 124 23.97 24.45 9.87
CA VAL A 124 24.59 23.70 8.77
C VAL A 124 26.06 24.07 8.63
N THR A 125 26.95 23.20 9.14
CA THR A 125 28.40 23.35 9.01
C THR A 125 29.00 22.31 8.07
N ARG A 126 30.21 22.58 7.56
CA ARG A 126 30.96 21.62 6.75
C ARG A 126 31.17 20.28 7.45
N LEU A 127 31.38 20.27 8.76
CA LEU A 127 31.56 19.04 9.55
C LEU A 127 30.28 18.20 9.64
N GLU A 128 29.12 18.83 9.73
CA GLU A 128 27.83 18.13 9.74
C GLU A 128 27.52 17.52 8.37
N ILE A 129 27.80 18.24 7.28
CA ILE A 129 27.66 17.71 5.93
C ILE A 129 28.62 16.53 5.70
N GLU A 130 29.87 16.63 6.14
CA GLU A 130 30.83 15.51 6.08
C GLU A 130 30.36 14.30 6.91
N GLY A 131 29.70 14.54 8.06
CA GLY A 131 29.09 13.50 8.89
C GLY A 131 27.91 12.80 8.20
N VAL A 132 27.01 13.56 7.58
CA VAL A 132 25.88 13.01 6.80
C VAL A 132 26.38 12.23 5.59
N LEU A 133 27.36 12.77 4.85
CA LEU A 133 28.01 12.10 3.72
C LEU A 133 28.67 10.77 4.11
N SER A 134 29.32 10.70 5.28
CA SER A 134 29.92 9.46 5.78
C SER A 134 28.88 8.36 5.97
N ARG A 135 27.69 8.70 6.45
CA ARG A 135 26.59 7.76 6.70
C ARG A 135 25.93 7.30 5.41
N ILE A 136 25.75 8.21 4.46
CA ILE A 136 25.22 7.88 3.13
C ILE A 136 26.16 6.92 2.40
N ARG A 137 27.48 7.17 2.43
CA ARG A 137 28.47 6.23 1.86
C ARG A 137 28.46 4.87 2.55
N SER A 138 28.24 4.83 3.87
CA SER A 138 28.06 3.58 4.62
C SER A 138 26.81 2.82 4.14
N MET A 139 25.69 3.52 3.94
CA MET A 139 24.46 2.95 3.38
C MET A 139 24.65 2.45 1.94
N GLU A 140 25.37 3.17 1.07
CA GLU A 140 25.71 2.72 -0.29
C GLU A 140 26.52 1.41 -0.27
N SER A 141 27.47 1.28 0.64
CA SER A 141 28.26 0.04 0.84
C SER A 141 27.39 -1.14 1.27
N THR A 142 26.42 -0.90 2.15
CA THR A 142 25.45 -1.92 2.57
C THR A 142 24.55 -2.35 1.41
N LEU A 143 24.03 -1.40 0.63
CA LEU A 143 23.20 -1.70 -0.56
C LEU A 143 23.97 -2.47 -1.63
N TYR A 144 25.25 -2.14 -1.84
CA TYR A 144 26.12 -2.90 -2.75
C TYR A 144 26.27 -4.36 -2.30
N SER A 145 26.48 -4.57 -0.99
CA SER A 145 26.63 -5.91 -0.40
C SER A 145 25.32 -6.73 -0.48
N LEU A 146 24.17 -6.08 -0.36
CA LEU A 146 22.84 -6.70 -0.55
C LEU A 146 22.57 -7.05 -2.02
N ARG A 147 23.04 -6.22 -2.97
CA ARG A 147 22.84 -6.43 -4.41
C ARG A 147 23.63 -7.62 -4.96
N GLU A 148 24.87 -7.82 -4.51
CA GLU A 148 25.71 -8.93 -5.01
C GLU A 148 25.26 -10.31 -4.50
N TRP A 149 24.27 -10.38 -3.61
CA TRP A 149 23.79 -11.63 -3.05
C TRP A 149 22.95 -12.44 -4.06
N HIS A 150 23.40 -13.65 -4.40
CA HIS A 150 22.80 -14.55 -5.40
C HIS A 150 22.18 -15.83 -4.77
N GLY A 151 21.74 -15.78 -3.51
CA GLY A 151 21.50 -16.99 -2.72
C GLY A 151 20.14 -17.67 -2.85
N ILE A 152 19.12 -17.00 -3.38
CA ILE A 152 17.76 -17.51 -3.65
C ILE A 152 17.27 -16.67 -4.83
N GLU A 153 16.46 -17.21 -5.75
CA GLU A 153 15.83 -16.42 -6.83
C GLU A 153 15.29 -15.11 -6.25
N THR A 154 16.07 -14.04 -6.40
CA THR A 154 15.74 -12.76 -5.79
C THR A 154 14.60 -12.21 -6.61
N ASP A 155 13.44 -12.09 -5.98
CA ASP A 155 12.27 -11.43 -6.52
C ASP A 155 12.72 -10.17 -7.30
N VAL A 156 12.33 -10.09 -8.57
CA VAL A 156 12.70 -8.97 -9.47
C VAL A 156 12.34 -7.63 -8.82
N ALA A 157 11.27 -7.61 -8.02
CA ALA A 157 10.88 -6.44 -7.23
C ALA A 157 11.91 -6.05 -6.16
N HIS A 158 12.54 -7.02 -5.50
CA HIS A 158 13.56 -6.78 -4.47
C HIS A 158 14.83 -6.18 -5.08
N MET A 159 15.27 -6.72 -6.23
CA MET A 159 16.43 -6.19 -6.96
C MET A 159 16.18 -4.77 -7.48
N SER A 160 14.96 -4.50 -7.98
CA SER A 160 14.54 -3.15 -8.40
C SER A 160 14.57 -2.15 -7.25
N ARG A 161 14.07 -2.53 -6.07
CA ARG A 161 14.09 -1.68 -4.85
C ARG A 161 15.51 -1.34 -4.39
N ILE A 162 16.42 -2.31 -4.39
CA ILE A 162 17.84 -2.05 -4.08
C ILE A 162 18.44 -1.06 -5.08
N GLN A 163 18.14 -1.22 -6.38
CA GLN A 163 18.65 -0.32 -7.41
C GLN A 163 18.11 1.12 -7.28
N ILE A 164 16.84 1.28 -6.90
CA ILE A 164 16.24 2.60 -6.61
C ILE A 164 16.96 3.25 -5.44
N MET A 165 17.14 2.54 -4.33
CA MET A 165 17.85 3.06 -3.15
C MET A 165 19.30 3.45 -3.47
N MET A 166 19.99 2.70 -4.33
CA MET A 166 21.35 3.06 -4.78
C MET A 166 21.35 4.35 -5.62
N ASN A 167 20.35 4.55 -6.49
CA ASN A 167 20.23 5.76 -7.30
C ASN A 167 19.92 6.99 -6.42
N GLU A 168 19.04 6.84 -5.44
CA GLU A 168 18.70 7.90 -4.49
C GLU A 168 19.90 8.28 -3.63
N ALA A 169 20.60 7.31 -3.04
CA ALA A 169 21.81 7.56 -2.27
C ALA A 169 22.87 8.30 -3.10
N SER A 170 23.09 7.89 -4.36
CA SER A 170 24.02 8.56 -5.27
C SER A 170 23.60 9.99 -5.60
N ASN A 171 22.30 10.25 -5.79
CA ASN A 171 21.79 11.60 -6.05
C ASN A 171 21.95 12.50 -4.82
N ILE A 172 21.66 11.99 -3.63
CA ILE A 172 21.85 12.75 -2.38
C ILE A 172 23.33 13.04 -2.17
N THR A 173 24.22 12.07 -2.40
CA THR A 173 25.68 12.27 -2.34
C THR A 173 26.13 13.41 -3.26
N LYS A 174 25.64 13.46 -4.50
CA LYS A 174 25.97 14.55 -5.45
C LYS A 174 25.45 15.91 -4.99
N ILE A 175 24.23 15.97 -4.45
CA ILE A 175 23.64 17.22 -3.95
C ILE A 175 24.43 17.73 -2.75
N MET A 176 24.76 16.84 -1.82
CA MET A 176 25.55 17.15 -0.61
C MET A 176 26.99 17.57 -0.95
N ASP A 177 27.65 16.90 -1.89
CA ASP A 177 28.98 17.31 -2.37
C ASP A 177 28.92 18.68 -3.08
N ALA A 178 27.86 18.95 -3.85
CA ALA A 178 27.65 20.25 -4.48
C ALA A 178 27.46 21.35 -3.42
N MET A 179 26.64 21.10 -2.39
CA MET A 179 26.46 22.01 -1.25
C MET A 179 27.79 22.26 -0.51
N ALA A 180 28.57 21.21 -0.23
CA ALA A 180 29.87 21.33 0.44
C ALA A 180 30.92 22.12 -0.36
N SER A 181 30.79 22.14 -1.70
CA SER A 181 31.73 22.79 -2.61
C SER A 181 31.42 24.27 -2.91
N GLN A 182 30.22 24.75 -2.58
CA GLN A 182 29.80 26.12 -2.83
C GLN A 182 30.04 27.00 -1.59
N ASN A 183 30.54 28.23 -1.79
CA ASN A 183 30.73 29.25 -0.72
C ASN A 183 29.42 29.65 0.02
N ILE A 184 28.28 29.04 -0.34
CA ILE A 184 26.95 29.30 0.22
C ILE A 184 26.88 28.94 1.71
N ILE A 185 27.64 27.92 2.17
CA ILE A 185 27.64 27.54 3.59
C ILE A 185 28.31 28.61 4.45
N ASP A 186 29.42 29.19 3.98
CA ASP A 186 30.13 30.25 4.70
C ASP A 186 29.30 31.55 4.71
N ASP A 187 28.63 31.87 3.60
CA ASP A 187 27.76 33.04 3.48
C ASP A 187 26.45 32.88 4.27
N SER A 188 25.82 31.70 4.31
CA SER A 188 24.59 31.47 5.09
C SER A 188 24.89 31.41 6.59
N ALA A 189 26.02 30.82 7.00
CA ALA A 189 26.46 30.83 8.40
C ALA A 189 26.91 32.23 8.86
N ALA A 190 27.45 33.07 7.96
CA ALA A 190 27.71 34.48 8.25
C ALA A 190 26.38 35.27 8.40
N MET A 191 25.45 35.08 7.47
CA MET A 191 24.16 35.78 7.46
C MET A 191 23.28 35.39 8.67
N GLN A 192 23.26 34.11 9.07
CA GLN A 192 22.54 33.67 10.27
C GLN A 192 23.16 34.21 11.57
N ARG A 193 24.50 34.33 11.65
CA ARG A 193 25.15 35.00 12.79
C ARG A 193 24.76 36.47 12.90
N GLU A 194 24.63 37.15 11.77
CA GLU A 194 24.20 38.56 11.71
C GLU A 194 22.72 38.72 12.11
N ILE A 195 21.84 37.82 11.66
CA ILE A 195 20.42 37.79 12.04
C ILE A 195 20.25 37.56 13.55
N LEU A 196 21.00 36.63 14.14
CA LEU A 196 20.97 36.40 15.59
C LEU A 196 21.45 37.64 16.37
N SER A 197 22.52 38.29 15.90
CA SER A 197 23.00 39.54 16.48
C SER A 197 21.95 40.66 16.41
N LEU A 198 21.27 40.81 15.28
CA LEU A 198 20.20 41.80 15.11
C LEU A 198 18.98 41.49 15.99
N THR A 199 18.66 40.22 16.17
CA THR A 199 17.55 39.76 17.04
C THR A 199 17.83 40.07 18.50
N ASP A 200 19.07 39.86 18.97
CA ASP A 200 19.47 40.22 20.34
C ASP A 200 19.49 41.73 20.56
N GLN A 201 19.92 42.52 19.56
CA GLN A 201 19.83 43.98 19.61
C GLN A 201 18.39 44.47 19.68
N LEU A 202 17.48 43.88 18.89
CA LEU A 202 16.04 44.18 18.93
C LEU A 202 15.44 43.85 20.30
N ARG A 203 15.81 42.71 20.89
CA ARG A 203 15.38 42.32 22.24
C ARG A 203 15.86 43.33 23.29
N SER A 204 17.15 43.72 23.23
CA SER A 204 17.70 44.75 24.13
C SER A 204 17.02 46.13 23.96
N CYS A 205 16.69 46.54 22.74
CA CYS A 205 15.91 47.76 22.50
C CYS A 205 14.49 47.68 23.07
N ASN A 206 13.83 46.52 22.92
CA ASN A 206 12.49 46.30 23.45
C ASN A 206 12.47 46.30 25.01
N ASP A 207 13.53 45.78 25.63
CA ASP A 207 13.71 45.83 27.08
C ASP A 207 13.97 47.29 27.57
N HIS A 208 14.63 48.11 26.74
CA HIS A 208 14.78 49.54 27.03
C HIS A 208 13.47 50.32 26.91
N VAL A 209 12.60 50.00 25.95
CA VAL A 209 11.28 50.65 25.80
C VAL A 209 10.33 50.27 26.93
N THR A 210 10.37 49.01 27.39
CA THR A 210 9.54 48.55 28.51
C THR A 210 10.04 49.06 29.87
N SER A 211 11.35 49.27 30.04
CA SER A 211 11.93 49.92 31.24
C SER A 211 11.74 51.44 31.29
N ALA A 212 11.48 52.10 30.16
CA ALA A 212 11.24 53.55 30.06
C ALA A 212 9.76 53.95 30.16
N GLY A 213 8.82 53.01 30.13
CA GLY A 213 7.36 53.24 30.21
C GLY A 213 6.81 53.42 31.63
N GLY A 214 7.67 53.62 32.63
CA GLY A 214 7.34 53.60 34.05
C GLY A 214 7.48 54.93 34.79
N ASP A 215 7.32 56.09 34.16
CA ASP A 215 6.93 57.32 34.87
C ASP A 215 6.51 58.44 33.89
N GLY A 216 5.42 59.15 34.20
CA GLY A 216 5.03 60.37 33.47
C GLY A 216 3.68 60.31 32.76
N GLY A 217 2.60 60.38 33.54
CA GLY A 217 1.32 60.85 33.03
C GLY A 217 1.37 62.34 32.65
N SER A 218 0.38 62.75 31.82
CA SER A 218 -0.01 64.13 31.50
C SER A 218 0.88 64.90 30.49
N GLN A 219 0.54 64.79 29.20
CA GLN A 219 0.06 65.90 28.34
C GLN A 219 0.16 65.50 26.86
N LEU A 220 -1.00 65.46 26.19
CA LEU A 220 -1.29 66.07 24.88
C LEU A 220 -2.48 65.33 24.26
N ALA A 221 -3.66 65.83 24.62
CA ALA A 221 -4.81 65.75 23.75
C ALA A 221 -4.58 66.70 22.58
N GLY A 222 -4.85 66.24 21.35
CA GLY A 222 -4.90 67.10 20.18
C GLY A 222 -4.24 66.49 18.97
N VAL A 223 -5.04 65.80 18.14
CA VAL A 223 -5.37 66.19 16.76
C VAL A 223 -5.92 64.93 16.10
N ALA A 224 -7.25 64.86 16.05
CA ALA A 224 -7.94 64.10 15.03
C ALA A 224 -7.95 64.96 13.76
N THR A 225 -7.32 64.48 12.70
CA THR A 225 -7.57 64.93 11.33
C THR A 225 -7.36 63.75 10.38
N GLU A 226 -8.48 63.29 9.83
CA GLU A 226 -8.70 62.83 8.45
C GLU A 226 -7.53 62.12 7.73
N MET A 227 -7.68 60.80 7.52
CA MET A 227 -7.03 60.10 6.42
C MET A 227 -8.05 59.87 5.30
N PRO A 228 -7.74 60.21 4.03
CA PRO A 228 -8.61 59.92 2.92
C PRO A 228 -8.55 58.44 2.55
N ALA A 229 -9.73 57.86 2.32
CA ALA A 229 -9.87 56.57 1.68
C ALA A 229 -9.27 56.64 0.27
N THR A 230 -8.17 55.94 0.06
CA THR A 230 -7.76 55.49 -1.27
C THR A 230 -7.52 53.99 -1.16
N GLY A 231 -8.38 53.24 -1.84
CA GLY A 231 -8.30 51.80 -1.92
C GLY A 231 -6.99 51.39 -2.59
N GLN A 232 -6.29 50.46 -1.95
CA GLN A 232 -5.24 49.70 -2.57
C GLN A 232 -5.58 48.24 -2.30
N GLN A 233 -5.94 47.55 -3.38
CA GLN A 233 -6.30 46.14 -3.40
C GLN A 233 -5.37 45.32 -2.52
N ASP A 234 -5.96 44.56 -1.60
CA ASP A 234 -5.32 43.47 -0.89
C ASP A 234 -4.61 42.58 -1.92
N LYS A 235 -3.28 42.63 -1.89
CA LYS A 235 -2.46 41.55 -2.44
C LYS A 235 -2.75 40.33 -1.59
N VAL A 236 -3.50 39.39 -2.15
CA VAL A 236 -3.61 38.03 -1.62
C VAL A 236 -2.19 37.48 -1.53
N ASP A 237 -1.81 37.04 -0.34
CA ASP A 237 -0.52 36.44 -0.02
C ASP A 237 -0.32 35.20 -0.92
N GLU A 238 0.65 35.27 -1.84
CA GLU A 238 0.91 34.22 -2.84
C GLU A 238 1.67 33.02 -2.23
N SER A 239 1.76 32.95 -0.89
CA SER A 239 2.48 31.93 -0.13
C SER A 239 1.64 30.75 0.34
N ASP A 240 0.32 30.77 0.19
CA ASP A 240 -0.59 29.73 0.75
C ASP A 240 -1.02 28.64 -0.23
N THR A 241 -0.78 28.81 -1.52
CA THR A 241 -0.98 27.75 -2.50
C THR A 241 0.18 26.75 -2.48
N LEU A 242 -0.07 25.48 -2.82
CA LEU A 242 0.94 24.51 -3.28
C LEU A 242 2.06 25.28 -3.98
N PRO A 243 3.36 25.04 -3.66
CA PRO A 243 4.42 25.75 -4.34
C PRO A 243 4.12 25.64 -5.84
N ARG A 244 4.02 26.78 -6.53
CA ARG A 244 3.88 26.84 -7.99
C ARG A 244 5.18 26.29 -8.60
N LEU A 245 5.44 25.00 -8.37
CA LEU A 245 6.51 24.21 -8.97
C LEU A 245 6.34 24.22 -10.49
N TRP A 246 5.12 24.49 -10.95
CA TRP A 246 4.82 24.78 -12.33
C TRP A 246 4.28 26.21 -12.45
N PRO A 247 4.84 27.04 -13.35
CA PRO A 247 4.33 28.37 -13.58
C PRO A 247 2.84 28.27 -13.91
N ALA A 248 2.03 29.18 -13.36
CA ALA A 248 0.64 29.31 -13.73
C ALA A 248 0.56 29.48 -15.26
N LYS A 249 0.36 28.37 -15.98
CA LYS A 249 0.11 28.38 -17.41
C LYS A 249 -1.27 28.99 -17.55
N LYS A 250 -1.32 30.32 -17.68
CA LYS A 250 -2.46 31.01 -18.28
C LYS A 250 -2.79 30.22 -19.54
N THR A 251 -3.99 29.64 -19.59
CA THR A 251 -4.56 28.82 -20.68
C THR A 251 -4.17 27.34 -20.74
N GLN A 252 -4.40 26.55 -19.68
CA GLN A 252 -4.71 25.14 -19.95
C GLN A 252 -6.20 25.03 -20.26
N ASN A 253 -6.50 24.84 -21.54
CA ASN A 253 -7.81 24.37 -21.97
C ASN A 253 -7.77 22.84 -21.83
N SER A 254 -8.11 22.31 -20.65
CA SER A 254 -8.17 20.86 -20.37
C SER A 254 -9.06 20.08 -21.35
N CYS A 255 -9.85 20.78 -22.16
CA CYS A 255 -10.66 20.23 -23.24
C CYS A 255 -9.91 19.80 -24.49
N GLY A 256 -8.63 20.14 -24.60
CA GLY A 256 -7.72 19.51 -25.56
C GLY A 256 -7.50 18.03 -25.27
N LYS A 257 -6.87 17.31 -26.21
CA LYS A 257 -6.42 15.94 -25.95
C LYS A 257 -5.22 15.96 -24.99
N LEU A 258 -5.15 15.02 -24.05
CA LEU A 258 -3.97 14.86 -23.20
C LEU A 258 -2.75 14.52 -24.06
N LEU A 259 -1.67 15.27 -23.88
CA LEU A 259 -0.41 15.11 -24.60
C LEU A 259 0.68 14.50 -23.71
N ASP A 260 0.74 14.90 -22.44
CA ASP A 260 1.84 14.52 -21.55
C ASP A 260 1.41 14.48 -20.08
N VAL A 261 2.09 13.64 -19.30
CA VAL A 261 1.98 13.52 -17.84
C VAL A 261 3.38 13.62 -17.27
N SER A 262 3.59 14.51 -16.29
CA SER A 262 4.90 14.70 -15.67
C SER A 262 5.33 13.48 -14.84
N GLU A 263 6.58 13.46 -14.40
CA GLU A 263 6.96 12.61 -13.27
C GLU A 263 6.17 13.01 -12.00
N PRO A 264 5.88 12.05 -11.09
CA PRO A 264 5.13 12.32 -9.87
C PRO A 264 5.92 13.16 -8.87
N TYR A 265 5.28 14.20 -8.36
CA TYR A 265 5.73 14.93 -7.17
C TYR A 265 5.14 14.30 -5.91
N THR A 266 5.98 13.89 -4.97
CA THR A 266 5.54 13.31 -3.70
C THR A 266 5.11 14.41 -2.75
N VAL A 267 3.84 14.42 -2.36
CA VAL A 267 3.28 15.35 -1.38
C VAL A 267 3.51 14.84 0.03
N ARG A 268 3.19 13.57 0.29
CA ARG A 268 3.29 12.99 1.63
C ARG A 268 3.54 11.49 1.56
N GLY A 269 4.40 10.98 2.43
CA GLY A 269 4.61 9.54 2.65
C GLY A 269 4.06 9.05 3.99
N ASN A 270 4.43 7.82 4.38
CA ASN A 270 4.03 7.19 5.64
C ASN A 270 2.51 7.06 5.84
N LEU A 271 1.78 6.87 4.74
CA LEU A 271 0.34 6.56 4.77
C LEU A 271 0.13 5.04 4.66
N LEU A 272 -1.13 4.60 4.77
CA LEU A 272 -1.48 3.20 4.51
C LEU A 272 -1.18 2.83 3.06
N THR A 273 -0.80 1.58 2.80
CA THR A 273 -0.41 1.09 1.47
C THR A 273 -1.40 1.48 0.38
N ASN A 274 -2.69 1.30 0.63
CA ASN A 274 -3.75 1.72 -0.28
C ASN A 274 -4.56 2.87 0.31
N GLY A 275 -5.09 3.70 -0.56
CA GLY A 275 -5.94 4.82 -0.20
C GLY A 275 -6.29 5.67 -1.40
N THR A 276 -6.93 6.78 -1.11
CA THR A 276 -7.16 7.87 -2.04
C THR A 276 -7.06 9.20 -1.30
N TRP A 277 -6.69 10.24 -2.03
CA TRP A 277 -6.61 11.60 -1.53
C TRP A 277 -6.99 12.58 -2.65
N MET A 278 -7.65 13.67 -2.27
CA MET A 278 -8.29 14.57 -3.21
C MET A 278 -8.54 15.95 -2.58
N ARG A 279 -8.98 16.90 -3.41
CA ARG A 279 -9.54 18.20 -2.98
C ARG A 279 -10.91 18.39 -3.63
N ASP A 280 -11.72 19.28 -3.07
CA ASP A 280 -13.01 19.62 -3.66
C ASP A 280 -12.83 20.63 -4.81
N PRO A 281 -13.15 20.28 -6.07
CA PRO A 281 -13.00 21.17 -7.20
C PRO A 281 -13.97 22.36 -7.22
N LEU A 282 -15.08 22.30 -6.47
CA LEU A 282 -16.15 23.32 -6.53
C LEU A 282 -16.12 24.29 -5.36
N MET A 283 -15.53 23.92 -4.22
CA MET A 283 -15.48 24.79 -3.05
C MET A 283 -14.24 25.69 -3.00
N ASN A 284 -13.26 25.50 -3.90
CA ASN A 284 -11.98 26.24 -3.92
C ASN A 284 -11.37 26.37 -2.51
N THR A 285 -11.16 25.23 -1.86
CA THR A 285 -10.56 25.17 -0.52
C THR A 285 -9.20 24.49 -0.59
N ASP A 286 -8.26 24.92 0.26
CA ASP A 286 -6.96 24.24 0.45
C ASP A 286 -7.07 22.93 1.23
N ILE A 287 -8.29 22.58 1.63
CA ILE A 287 -8.61 21.39 2.41
C ILE A 287 -8.34 20.15 1.57
N VAL A 288 -7.57 19.25 2.17
CA VAL A 288 -7.27 17.94 1.59
C VAL A 288 -8.15 16.91 2.27
N TYR A 289 -8.80 16.07 1.48
CA TYR A 289 -9.55 14.91 1.96
C TYR A 289 -8.80 13.65 1.60
N TYR A 290 -8.75 12.69 2.51
CA TYR A 290 -8.11 11.41 2.22
C TYR A 290 -8.62 10.31 3.14
N HIS A 291 -8.49 9.07 2.69
CA HIS A 291 -8.63 7.90 3.54
C HIS A 291 -7.73 6.79 3.00
N GLY A 292 -7.19 5.97 3.89
CA GLY A 292 -6.39 4.81 3.53
C GLY A 292 -7.05 3.54 4.02
N PHE A 293 -6.87 2.44 3.31
CA PHE A 293 -7.47 1.14 3.62
C PHE A 293 -6.44 0.01 3.53
N LYS A 294 -6.64 -1.05 4.32
CA LYS A 294 -5.79 -2.24 4.29
C LYS A 294 -6.36 -3.26 3.30
N SER A 295 -5.50 -3.81 2.44
CA SER A 295 -5.91 -4.90 1.54
C SER A 295 -6.07 -6.20 2.33
N GLY A 296 -7.17 -6.94 2.10
CA GLY A 296 -7.31 -8.34 2.53
C GLY A 296 -7.76 -8.64 3.98
N TYR A 297 -8.16 -7.65 4.77
CA TYR A 297 -8.64 -7.89 6.14
C TYR A 297 -10.16 -7.74 6.28
N ARG A 298 -10.81 -8.72 6.93
CA ARG A 298 -12.16 -8.53 7.50
C ARG A 298 -12.06 -7.43 8.56
N THR A 299 -12.99 -6.47 8.49
CA THR A 299 -13.01 -5.12 9.06
C THR A 299 -12.94 -5.01 10.60
N SER A 300 -12.69 -6.08 11.35
CA SER A 300 -12.89 -6.06 12.82
C SER A 300 -11.84 -5.28 13.62
N ASP A 301 -10.63 -5.04 13.09
CA ASP A 301 -9.50 -4.62 13.94
C ASP A 301 -8.99 -3.20 13.69
N SER A 302 -9.50 -2.46 12.69
CA SER A 302 -9.12 -1.06 12.46
C SER A 302 -10.18 -0.34 11.62
N PRO A 303 -11.04 0.49 12.22
CA PRO A 303 -12.02 1.27 11.46
C PRO A 303 -11.31 2.27 10.53
N THR A 304 -11.79 2.36 9.29
CA THR A 304 -11.28 3.32 8.29
C THR A 304 -12.12 4.58 8.35
N TYR A 305 -11.48 5.75 8.41
CA TYR A 305 -12.19 7.03 8.49
C TYR A 305 -11.71 7.98 7.40
N PHE A 306 -12.63 8.81 6.92
CA PHE A 306 -12.25 10.02 6.21
C PHE A 306 -11.47 10.94 7.14
N LYS A 307 -10.37 11.45 6.62
CA LYS A 307 -9.51 12.42 7.29
C LYS A 307 -9.39 13.65 6.43
N SER A 308 -9.18 14.78 7.09
CA SER A 308 -8.99 16.07 6.45
C SER A 308 -7.74 16.77 6.98
N GLY A 309 -6.99 17.41 6.09
CA GLY A 309 -5.99 18.41 6.43
C GLY A 309 -6.57 19.80 6.15
N SER A 310 -6.33 20.77 7.04
CA SER A 310 -6.78 22.16 6.84
C SER A 310 -6.17 22.79 5.59
N SER A 311 -4.97 22.36 5.20
CA SER A 311 -4.29 22.76 3.97
C SER A 311 -3.45 21.62 3.41
N VAL A 312 -2.94 21.80 2.18
CA VAL A 312 -1.93 20.88 1.64
C VAL A 312 -0.67 20.88 2.51
N LYS A 313 -0.27 22.02 3.08
CA LYS A 313 0.89 22.11 4.00
C LYS A 313 0.64 21.35 5.30
N SER A 314 -0.57 21.47 5.87
CA SER A 314 -0.94 20.72 7.08
C SER A 314 -0.90 19.21 6.78
N PHE A 315 -1.45 18.81 5.63
CA PHE A 315 -1.40 17.43 5.18
C PHE A 315 0.05 16.94 5.02
N GLN A 316 0.93 17.71 4.37
CA GLN A 316 2.36 17.42 4.24
C GLN A 316 3.04 17.23 5.61
N ARG A 317 2.75 18.09 6.58
CA ARG A 317 3.29 18.03 7.95
C ARG A 317 2.73 16.89 8.81
N GLY A 318 1.69 16.21 8.33
CA GLY A 318 1.06 15.13 9.08
C GLY A 318 -0.13 15.55 9.94
N GLU A 319 -0.51 16.83 9.91
CA GLU A 319 -1.62 17.41 10.69
C GLU A 319 -2.95 17.01 10.06
N THR A 320 -3.70 16.14 10.73
CA THR A 320 -4.89 15.52 10.16
C THR A 320 -5.99 15.37 11.18
N HIS A 321 -7.22 15.64 10.76
CA HIS A 321 -8.41 15.60 11.59
C HIS A 321 -9.35 14.54 11.05
N GLN A 322 -9.84 13.68 11.92
CA GLN A 322 -10.86 12.71 11.56
C GLN A 322 -12.18 13.44 11.28
N ILE A 323 -12.82 13.10 10.17
CA ILE A 323 -14.19 13.53 9.87
C ILE A 323 -15.11 12.62 10.69
N ALA A 324 -15.96 13.20 11.54
CA ALA A 324 -16.87 12.44 12.38
C ALA A 324 -17.90 11.73 11.49
N GLY A 325 -17.97 10.40 11.60
CA GLY A 325 -18.78 9.50 10.78
C GLY A 325 -18.50 8.04 11.12
N GLU A 326 -19.28 7.11 10.57
CA GLU A 326 -19.09 5.67 10.76
C GLU A 326 -17.85 5.14 10.03
N SER A 327 -17.39 3.94 10.42
CA SER A 327 -16.26 3.27 9.76
C SER A 327 -16.61 2.96 8.30
N LEU A 328 -15.71 3.33 7.39
CA LEU A 328 -15.82 2.98 5.98
C LEU A 328 -15.48 1.50 5.80
N GLU A 329 -16.49 0.66 5.67
CA GLU A 329 -16.30 -0.74 5.30
C GLU A 329 -16.25 -0.88 3.78
N PHE A 330 -15.17 -1.50 3.27
CA PHE A 330 -14.97 -1.85 1.86
C PHE A 330 -15.03 -0.70 0.86
N VAL A 331 -14.70 0.51 1.29
CA VAL A 331 -14.50 1.65 0.40
C VAL A 331 -13.16 1.51 -0.30
N VAL A 332 -13.18 1.59 -1.63
CA VAL A 332 -12.00 1.42 -2.48
C VAL A 332 -11.56 2.75 -3.10
N GLU A 333 -12.51 3.61 -3.45
CA GLU A 333 -12.26 4.90 -4.09
C GLU A 333 -13.35 5.90 -3.72
N SER A 334 -13.04 7.19 -3.73
CA SER A 334 -13.97 8.25 -3.36
C SER A 334 -13.51 9.59 -3.91
N VAL A 335 -14.48 10.45 -4.20
CA VAL A 335 -14.27 11.84 -4.62
C VAL A 335 -15.05 12.79 -3.74
N VAL A 336 -14.54 14.01 -3.59
CA VAL A 336 -15.28 15.09 -2.92
C VAL A 336 -15.70 16.11 -3.95
N ARG A 337 -16.98 16.49 -3.92
CA ARG A 337 -17.52 17.52 -4.80
C ARG A 337 -18.62 18.29 -4.10
N ASN A 338 -18.45 19.61 -4.01
CA ASN A 338 -19.39 20.52 -3.35
C ASN A 338 -19.77 20.08 -1.92
N GLY A 339 -18.77 19.72 -1.11
CA GLY A 339 -18.97 19.32 0.28
C GLY A 339 -19.61 17.94 0.45
N VAL A 340 -19.76 17.17 -0.64
CA VAL A 340 -20.30 15.82 -0.62
C VAL A 340 -19.21 14.85 -1.01
N VAL A 341 -19.03 13.81 -0.19
CA VAL A 341 -18.19 12.66 -0.52
C VAL A 341 -19.03 11.69 -1.31
N TYR A 342 -18.59 11.34 -2.50
CA TYR A 342 -19.12 10.23 -3.27
C TYR A 342 -18.15 9.06 -3.13
N THR A 343 -18.69 7.87 -2.87
CA THR A 343 -17.87 6.71 -2.54
C THR A 343 -18.46 5.45 -3.13
N TYR A 344 -17.60 4.50 -3.44
CA TYR A 344 -17.98 3.19 -3.93
C TYR A 344 -17.55 2.12 -2.92
N SER A 345 -18.52 1.30 -2.50
CA SER A 345 -18.30 0.15 -1.64
C SER A 345 -18.54 -1.16 -2.38
N ARG A 346 -17.80 -2.19 -1.97
CA ARG A 346 -17.87 -3.52 -2.58
C ARG A 346 -18.07 -4.61 -1.54
N SER A 347 -18.93 -5.58 -1.84
CA SER A 347 -18.98 -6.85 -1.12
C SER A 347 -18.67 -8.01 -2.07
N GLU A 348 -17.94 -9.00 -1.56
CA GLU A 348 -17.63 -10.21 -2.34
C GLU A 348 -18.74 -11.24 -2.19
N ILE A 349 -19.30 -11.66 -3.33
CA ILE A 349 -20.23 -12.78 -3.42
C ILE A 349 -19.51 -13.93 -4.09
N THR A 350 -19.33 -15.02 -3.34
CA THR A 350 -18.85 -16.27 -3.92
C THR A 350 -20.01 -17.00 -4.59
N GLU A 351 -20.31 -16.69 -5.85
CA GLU A 351 -21.18 -17.55 -6.66
C GLU A 351 -20.37 -18.72 -7.22
N ARG A 352 -20.45 -19.88 -6.56
CA ARG A 352 -19.89 -21.13 -7.12
C ARG A 352 -20.76 -21.59 -8.28
N TYR A 353 -20.36 -21.25 -9.51
CA TYR A 353 -20.92 -21.89 -10.70
C TYR A 353 -20.33 -23.29 -10.89
N HIS A 354 -21.20 -24.29 -11.01
CA HIS A 354 -20.83 -25.62 -11.50
C HIS A 354 -20.86 -25.63 -13.03
N ASP A 355 -19.85 -25.03 -13.67
CA ASP A 355 -19.57 -25.33 -15.08
C ASP A 355 -18.78 -26.65 -15.19
N TYR A 356 -18.71 -27.26 -16.39
CA TYR A 356 -18.03 -28.54 -16.69
C TYR A 356 -16.58 -28.65 -16.16
N TYR A 357 -15.97 -27.50 -15.85
CA TYR A 357 -14.60 -27.37 -15.33
C TYR A 357 -14.50 -26.98 -13.84
N HIS A 358 -15.59 -26.93 -13.06
CA HIS A 358 -15.58 -26.52 -11.65
C HIS A 358 -14.88 -25.18 -11.38
N ARG A 359 -15.05 -24.17 -12.24
CA ARG A 359 -14.46 -22.84 -12.02
C ARG A 359 -15.31 -22.03 -11.05
N THR A 360 -14.73 -21.69 -9.90
CA THR A 360 -15.29 -20.65 -9.03
C THR A 360 -15.09 -19.30 -9.71
N ARG A 361 -16.17 -18.52 -9.88
CA ARG A 361 -16.08 -17.12 -10.31
C ARG A 361 -16.53 -16.24 -9.16
N THR A 362 -15.67 -15.33 -8.72
CA THR A 362 -16.05 -14.34 -7.72
C THR A 362 -16.87 -13.26 -8.41
N VAL A 363 -18.02 -12.93 -7.83
CA VAL A 363 -18.90 -11.85 -8.27
C VAL A 363 -18.89 -10.78 -7.19
N TYR A 364 -18.97 -9.53 -7.59
CA TYR A 364 -18.89 -8.38 -6.69
C TYR A 364 -20.20 -7.63 -6.70
N GLU A 365 -20.79 -7.49 -5.51
CA GLU A 365 -21.87 -6.56 -5.26
C GLU A 365 -21.27 -5.18 -5.00
N GLN A 366 -21.90 -4.17 -5.58
CA GLN A 366 -21.32 -2.85 -5.76
C GLN A 366 -22.35 -1.79 -5.40
N ASN A 367 -21.98 -0.84 -4.56
CA ASN A 367 -22.88 0.23 -4.14
C ASN A 367 -22.20 1.60 -4.25
N LEU A 368 -22.85 2.51 -4.98
CA LEU A 368 -22.44 3.90 -5.06
C LEU A 368 -23.22 4.69 -4.01
N SER A 369 -22.51 5.34 -3.10
CA SER A 369 -23.09 6.10 -1.99
C SER A 369 -22.61 7.55 -2.03
N LYS A 370 -23.40 8.45 -1.42
CA LYS A 370 -22.96 9.82 -1.14
C LYS A 370 -23.11 10.14 0.35
N ILE A 371 -22.23 10.97 0.87
CA ILE A 371 -22.17 11.36 2.28
C ILE A 371 -21.99 12.89 2.33
N GLU A 372 -22.95 13.60 2.92
CA GLU A 372 -22.84 15.05 3.10
C GLU A 372 -21.90 15.38 4.25
N LEU A 373 -20.88 16.19 3.97
CA LEU A 373 -20.07 16.82 5.00
C LEU A 373 -20.86 18.03 5.50
N SER A 374 -21.18 18.09 6.79
CA SER A 374 -22.00 19.18 7.31
C SER A 374 -21.35 20.54 7.09
N HIS A 375 -22.12 21.46 6.52
CA HIS A 375 -21.68 22.79 6.11
C HIS A 375 -21.32 23.76 7.27
N SER A 376 -21.43 23.34 8.54
CA SER A 376 -21.37 24.28 9.67
C SER A 376 -19.96 24.72 10.09
N LEU A 377 -18.89 24.29 9.40
CA LEU A 377 -17.51 24.47 9.87
C LEU A 377 -16.48 24.87 8.80
N PHE A 378 -16.88 25.29 7.61
CA PHE A 378 -15.95 25.75 6.58
C PHE A 378 -16.02 27.27 6.35
N PRO A 379 -15.56 28.13 7.29
CA PRO A 379 -15.25 29.49 6.90
C PRO A 379 -14.08 29.46 5.89
N PRO A 380 -14.13 30.26 4.81
CA PRO A 380 -13.02 30.44 3.85
C PRO A 380 -11.71 30.98 4.47
N ARG A 381 -11.69 31.18 5.79
CA ARG A 381 -10.59 31.71 6.62
C ARG A 381 -10.63 31.09 8.04
N ALA A 382 -10.96 29.80 8.15
CA ALA A 382 -10.91 29.11 9.43
C ALA A 382 -9.48 29.16 9.99
N THR A 383 -9.30 29.74 11.17
CA THR A 383 -8.06 29.57 11.92
C THR A 383 -7.94 28.11 12.37
N ASP A 384 -6.73 27.61 12.61
CA ASP A 384 -6.50 26.21 13.03
C ASP A 384 -7.39 25.78 14.22
N ASP A 385 -7.74 26.72 15.11
CA ASP A 385 -8.63 26.53 16.25
C ASP A 385 -10.11 26.25 15.89
N GLU A 386 -10.62 26.78 14.77
CA GLU A 386 -11.99 26.51 14.30
C GLU A 386 -12.10 25.14 13.63
N PHE A 387 -11.04 24.71 12.94
CA PHE A 387 -10.94 23.38 12.31
C PHE A 387 -10.89 22.25 13.35
N GLN A 388 -10.35 22.52 14.56
CA GLN A 388 -10.33 21.55 15.66
C GLN A 388 -11.72 21.11 16.15
N ARG A 389 -12.80 21.82 15.80
CA ARG A 389 -14.17 21.41 16.20
C ARG A 389 -14.72 20.21 15.42
N GLY A 390 -13.97 19.69 14.44
CA GLY A 390 -14.24 18.43 13.74
C GLY A 390 -15.35 18.55 12.70
N VAL A 391 -15.04 18.19 11.45
CA VAL A 391 -16.05 18.09 10.39
C VAL A 391 -17.02 16.99 10.77
N THR A 392 -18.30 17.29 10.99
CA THR A 392 -19.33 16.25 11.17
C THR A 392 -19.91 15.88 9.82
N ALA A 393 -19.89 14.59 9.46
CA ALA A 393 -20.69 14.09 8.34
C ALA A 393 -22.12 13.86 8.84
N THR A 394 -23.10 14.38 8.12
CA THR A 394 -24.50 14.02 8.31
C THR A 394 -24.84 13.00 7.24
N GLU A 395 -25.19 11.81 7.66
CA GLU A 395 -25.50 10.73 6.75
C GLU A 395 -26.77 11.06 5.95
N LEU A 396 -26.60 11.25 4.65
CA LEU A 396 -27.68 11.08 3.69
C LEU A 396 -27.41 9.76 2.96
N GLU A 397 -27.80 8.62 3.54
CA GLU A 397 -27.67 7.30 2.90
C GLU A 397 -28.60 7.18 1.68
N GLN A 398 -28.30 7.90 0.61
CA GLN A 398 -28.78 7.56 -0.72
C GLN A 398 -27.72 6.72 -1.38
N ALA A 399 -28.07 5.47 -1.66
CA ALA A 399 -27.18 4.51 -2.28
C ALA A 399 -27.83 3.93 -3.54
N ARG A 400 -27.02 3.74 -4.59
CA ARG A 400 -27.42 3.08 -5.83
C ARG A 400 -26.68 1.76 -5.95
N TYR A 401 -27.46 0.67 -5.91
CA TYR A 401 -26.99 -0.66 -6.24
C TYR A 401 -26.62 -0.76 -7.72
N LEU A 402 -25.37 -1.13 -7.98
CA LEU A 402 -24.87 -1.38 -9.32
C LEU A 402 -25.07 -2.86 -9.68
N PRO A 403 -25.22 -3.18 -10.98
CA PRO A 403 -25.29 -4.57 -11.41
C PRO A 403 -24.05 -5.34 -10.94
N PRO A 404 -24.21 -6.59 -10.46
CA PRO A 404 -23.07 -7.39 -10.05
C PRO A 404 -22.07 -7.56 -11.20
N THR A 405 -20.79 -7.48 -10.87
CA THR A 405 -19.72 -7.55 -11.86
C THR A 405 -18.66 -8.55 -11.45
N VAL A 406 -17.85 -8.94 -12.43
CA VAL A 406 -16.72 -9.86 -12.30
C VAL A 406 -15.41 -9.09 -12.18
N VAL A 407 -15.47 -7.76 -12.35
CA VAL A 407 -14.34 -6.85 -12.22
C VAL A 407 -14.38 -6.21 -10.83
N PRO A 408 -13.36 -6.42 -10.00
CA PRO A 408 -13.37 -5.99 -8.59
C PRO A 408 -13.39 -4.47 -8.38
N ASN A 409 -12.84 -3.72 -9.35
CA ASN A 409 -12.48 -2.33 -9.18
C ASN A 409 -13.31 -1.45 -10.12
N ALA A 410 -13.79 -0.33 -9.57
CA ALA A 410 -14.46 0.74 -10.30
C ALA A 410 -13.80 2.05 -9.89
N ASP A 411 -13.67 2.97 -10.84
CA ASP A 411 -13.03 4.26 -10.63
C ASP A 411 -14.12 5.35 -10.63
N LEU A 412 -14.16 6.13 -9.55
CA LEU A 412 -15.09 7.24 -9.38
C LEU A 412 -14.30 8.52 -9.58
N THR A 413 -14.75 9.43 -10.45
CA THR A 413 -13.92 10.57 -10.83
C THR A 413 -14.75 11.80 -11.19
N VAL A 414 -14.14 12.98 -11.15
CA VAL A 414 -14.78 14.27 -11.45
C VAL A 414 -13.98 15.00 -12.51
N ASP A 415 -14.68 15.65 -13.43
CA ASP A 415 -14.09 16.54 -14.41
C ASP A 415 -14.89 17.84 -14.54
N GLU A 416 -14.54 18.67 -15.54
CA GLU A 416 -15.24 19.92 -15.87
C GLU A 416 -16.72 19.70 -16.19
N SER A 417 -17.09 18.51 -16.65
CA SER A 417 -18.44 18.19 -17.11
C SER A 417 -19.30 17.52 -16.03
N GLY A 418 -18.73 16.98 -14.96
CA GLY A 418 -19.48 16.43 -13.83
C GLY A 418 -18.83 15.23 -13.14
N LEU A 419 -19.67 14.39 -12.53
CA LEU A 419 -19.30 13.18 -11.82
C LEU A 419 -19.43 11.96 -12.74
N TRP A 420 -18.47 11.05 -12.67
CA TRP A 420 -18.38 9.88 -13.53
C TRP A 420 -18.05 8.62 -12.74
N LEU A 421 -18.59 7.49 -13.20
CA LEU A 421 -18.25 6.17 -12.71
C LEU A 421 -17.74 5.31 -13.88
N LEU A 422 -16.55 4.74 -13.71
CA LEU A 422 -15.85 3.88 -14.66
C LEU A 422 -15.78 2.46 -14.09
N TYR A 423 -16.49 1.51 -14.67
CA TYR A 423 -16.64 0.17 -14.09
C TYR A 423 -16.68 -0.92 -15.17
N GLY A 424 -16.53 -2.19 -14.75
CA GLY A 424 -16.72 -3.33 -15.64
C GLY A 424 -18.19 -3.73 -15.74
N ASP A 425 -18.74 -3.84 -16.95
CA ASP A 425 -20.08 -4.40 -17.15
C ASP A 425 -20.13 -5.91 -16.82
N SER A 426 -21.29 -6.54 -17.02
CA SER A 426 -21.48 -7.98 -16.82
C SER A 426 -20.51 -8.87 -17.63
N ARG A 427 -19.89 -8.34 -18.69
CA ARG A 427 -18.88 -9.03 -19.52
C ARG A 427 -17.45 -8.68 -19.10
N GLY A 428 -17.28 -7.72 -18.18
CA GLY A 428 -15.99 -7.18 -17.73
C GLY A 428 -15.44 -6.03 -18.60
N MET A 429 -16.25 -5.51 -19.53
CA MET A 429 -15.85 -4.43 -20.43
C MET A 429 -15.97 -3.07 -19.73
N LEU A 430 -15.03 -2.16 -20.00
CA LEU A 430 -15.09 -0.79 -19.49
C LEU A 430 -16.41 -0.13 -19.90
N THR A 431 -17.14 0.36 -18.90
CA THR A 431 -18.38 1.10 -19.05
C THR A 431 -18.26 2.41 -18.28
N VAL A 432 -18.65 3.50 -18.94
CA VAL A 432 -18.45 4.87 -18.51
C VAL A 432 -19.82 5.49 -18.32
N SER A 433 -20.20 5.77 -17.07
CA SER A 433 -21.51 6.34 -16.75
C SER A 433 -21.37 7.74 -16.15
N LYS A 434 -22.07 8.72 -16.72
CA LYS A 434 -22.22 10.06 -16.13
C LYS A 434 -23.26 10.00 -15.02
N VAL A 435 -22.84 10.36 -13.82
CA VAL A 435 -23.64 10.24 -12.61
C VAL A 435 -24.25 11.59 -12.27
N ASP A 436 -25.55 11.60 -12.03
CA ASP A 436 -26.24 12.73 -11.44
C ASP A 436 -25.88 12.85 -9.95
N PRO A 437 -25.24 13.94 -9.51
CA PRO A 437 -24.73 14.06 -8.15
C PRO A 437 -25.83 14.12 -7.08
N ASP A 438 -27.06 14.48 -7.46
CA ASP A 438 -28.18 14.63 -6.53
C ASP A 438 -28.95 13.31 -6.38
N THR A 439 -29.17 12.60 -7.49
CA THR A 439 -30.02 11.40 -7.54
C THR A 439 -29.25 10.08 -7.64
N LEU A 440 -27.93 10.15 -7.87
CA LEU A 440 -27.05 9.04 -8.23
C LEU A 440 -27.48 8.28 -9.50
N GLN A 441 -28.41 8.80 -10.28
CA GLN A 441 -28.87 8.16 -11.52
C GLN A 441 -27.84 8.33 -12.65
N PHE A 442 -27.86 7.41 -13.60
CA PHE A 442 -27.01 7.50 -14.78
C PHE A 442 -27.72 8.29 -15.87
N ASN A 443 -27.17 9.46 -16.20
CA ASN A 443 -27.73 10.36 -17.22
C ASN A 443 -27.28 9.94 -18.63
N HIS A 444 -26.09 9.35 -18.74
CA HIS A 444 -25.52 8.84 -19.98
C HIS A 444 -24.59 7.67 -19.67
N THR A 445 -24.62 6.61 -20.47
CA THR A 445 -23.74 5.44 -20.32
C THR A 445 -23.14 5.08 -21.67
N LEU A 446 -21.82 5.02 -21.72
CA LEU A 446 -21.04 4.59 -22.87
C LEU A 446 -20.39 3.23 -22.57
N HIS A 447 -20.50 2.31 -23.52
CA HIS A 447 -19.90 0.98 -23.42
C HIS A 447 -18.68 0.91 -24.34
N ALA A 448 -17.48 0.84 -23.75
CA ALA A 448 -16.22 0.73 -24.47
C ALA A 448 -15.91 -0.72 -24.86
N ALA A 449 -15.06 -0.91 -25.86
CA ALA A 449 -14.68 -2.24 -26.33
C ALA A 449 -13.42 -2.82 -25.65
N TYR A 450 -12.84 -2.14 -24.65
CA TYR A 450 -11.67 -2.61 -23.93
C TYR A 450 -12.01 -3.16 -22.52
N PRO A 451 -11.44 -4.31 -22.11
CA PRO A 451 -11.69 -4.88 -20.77
C PRO A 451 -11.16 -3.99 -19.64
N LYS A 452 -11.96 -3.79 -18.58
CA LYS A 452 -11.55 -2.96 -17.43
C LYS A 452 -10.46 -3.63 -16.59
N ASP A 453 -10.41 -4.96 -16.54
CA ASP A 453 -9.41 -5.74 -15.81
C ASP A 453 -8.00 -5.68 -16.41
N ARG A 454 -7.86 -5.14 -17.63
CA ARG A 454 -6.58 -4.88 -18.31
C ARG A 454 -6.08 -3.45 -18.15
N LEU A 455 -6.81 -2.63 -17.39
CA LEU A 455 -6.47 -1.23 -17.13
C LEU A 455 -6.14 -1.10 -15.65
N GLY A 456 -5.03 -0.43 -15.34
CA GLY A 456 -4.59 -0.20 -13.98
C GLY A 456 -5.54 0.70 -13.20
N ASN A 457 -5.70 1.93 -13.67
CA ASN A 457 -6.65 2.91 -13.14
C ASN A 457 -7.03 3.87 -14.28
N CYS A 458 -8.16 4.57 -14.17
CA CYS A 458 -8.66 5.50 -15.17
C CYS A 458 -9.16 6.79 -14.52
N PHE A 459 -8.98 7.92 -15.22
CA PHE A 459 -9.49 9.22 -14.83
C PHE A 459 -10.22 9.89 -16.00
N VAL A 460 -11.05 10.90 -15.71
CA VAL A 460 -11.72 11.70 -16.74
C VAL A 460 -11.18 13.13 -16.69
N ALA A 461 -10.84 13.69 -17.85
CA ALA A 461 -10.54 15.10 -18.02
C ALA A 461 -11.26 15.62 -19.28
N CYS A 462 -12.04 16.70 -19.13
CA CYS A 462 -12.95 17.29 -20.10
C CYS A 462 -13.63 16.25 -21.03
N ALA A 463 -14.45 15.43 -20.39
CA ALA A 463 -15.30 14.42 -20.98
C ALA A 463 -14.54 13.34 -21.79
N LYS A 464 -13.24 13.17 -21.55
CA LYS A 464 -12.41 12.11 -22.12
C LYS A 464 -11.87 11.24 -20.99
N VAL A 465 -12.12 9.94 -21.08
CA VAL A 465 -11.55 8.92 -20.19
C VAL A 465 -10.13 8.64 -20.65
N TYR A 466 -9.19 8.60 -19.72
CA TYR A 466 -7.81 8.18 -19.93
C TYR A 466 -7.47 7.08 -18.93
N CYS A 467 -6.86 5.99 -19.41
CA CYS A 467 -6.56 4.83 -18.59
C CYS A 467 -5.08 4.46 -18.68
N VAL A 468 -4.54 4.09 -17.53
CA VAL A 468 -3.16 3.61 -17.36
C VAL A 468 -3.11 2.10 -17.59
N ASP A 469 -2.07 1.60 -18.25
CA ASP A 469 -1.89 0.17 -18.56
C ASP A 469 -1.79 -0.71 -17.31
N SER A 470 -0.91 -0.31 -16.39
CA SER A 470 -0.57 -1.08 -15.20
C SER A 470 -0.68 -0.21 -13.96
N TYR A 471 -1.01 -0.83 -12.83
CA TYR A 471 -1.02 -0.19 -11.51
C TYR A 471 0.25 -0.49 -10.70
N THR A 472 1.15 -1.36 -11.19
CA THR A 472 2.39 -1.75 -10.49
C THR A 472 3.66 -1.47 -11.26
N ASP A 473 3.58 -1.39 -12.60
CA ASP A 473 4.78 -1.21 -13.41
C ASP A 473 5.30 0.22 -13.28
N PHE A 474 6.58 0.35 -12.93
CA PHE A 474 7.21 1.66 -12.73
C PHE A 474 7.13 2.54 -13.98
N ASP A 475 7.44 1.98 -15.15
CA ASP A 475 7.37 2.66 -16.47
C ASP A 475 6.06 2.29 -17.17
N SER A 476 4.95 2.69 -16.56
CA SER A 476 3.60 2.49 -17.11
C SER A 476 3.27 3.56 -18.16
N ARG A 477 2.08 3.47 -18.74
CA ARG A 477 1.63 4.38 -19.79
C ARG A 477 0.15 4.66 -19.66
N VAL A 478 -0.26 5.90 -19.93
CA VAL A 478 -1.64 6.15 -20.37
C VAL A 478 -1.74 5.59 -21.78
N SER A 479 -2.50 4.51 -21.92
CA SER A 479 -2.49 3.64 -23.10
C SER A 479 -3.82 3.58 -23.82
N TYR A 480 -4.90 3.93 -23.13
CA TYR A 480 -6.24 3.86 -23.66
C TYR A 480 -7.01 5.15 -23.36
N PHE A 481 -7.82 5.59 -24.31
CA PHE A 481 -8.71 6.73 -24.08
C PHE A 481 -10.06 6.53 -24.76
N VAL A 482 -11.08 7.19 -24.21
CA VAL A 482 -12.44 7.21 -24.75
C VAL A 482 -12.98 8.63 -24.68
N ASP A 483 -13.37 9.19 -25.82
CA ASP A 483 -14.10 10.44 -25.90
C ASP A 483 -15.60 10.17 -25.64
N THR A 484 -16.12 10.69 -24.53
CA THR A 484 -17.47 10.34 -24.07
C THR A 484 -18.59 11.02 -24.85
N GLU A 485 -18.28 12.06 -25.62
CA GLU A 485 -19.24 12.80 -26.43
C GLU A 485 -19.43 12.13 -27.80
N SER A 486 -18.32 11.80 -28.45
CA SER A 486 -18.33 11.14 -29.76
C SER A 486 -18.44 9.60 -29.67
N GLY A 487 -18.10 9.02 -28.53
CA GLY A 487 -17.93 7.58 -28.36
C GLY A 487 -16.66 7.03 -29.03
N PHE A 488 -15.80 7.91 -29.55
CA PHE A 488 -14.55 7.49 -30.17
C PHE A 488 -13.58 6.95 -29.12
N GLU A 489 -13.05 5.76 -29.33
CA GLU A 489 -12.07 5.14 -28.45
C GLU A 489 -10.79 4.78 -29.23
N GLY A 490 -9.67 4.75 -28.52
CA GLY A 490 -8.40 4.43 -29.16
C GLY A 490 -7.25 4.26 -28.19
N PHE A 491 -6.12 3.84 -28.73
CA PHE A 491 -4.89 3.71 -27.97
C PHE A 491 -4.07 4.99 -28.03
N THR A 492 -3.37 5.26 -26.94
CA THR A 492 -2.39 6.34 -26.80
C THR A 492 -1.11 5.76 -26.21
N ASN A 493 -0.06 6.57 -26.09
CA ASN A 493 1.25 6.10 -25.67
C ASN A 493 1.97 7.19 -24.87
N ILE A 494 1.32 7.69 -23.81
CA ILE A 494 1.84 8.77 -22.98
C ILE A 494 2.56 8.13 -21.77
N PRO A 495 3.84 8.44 -21.53
CA PRO A 495 4.57 7.92 -20.38
C PRO A 495 3.85 8.24 -19.06
N PHE A 496 3.87 7.29 -18.12
CA PHE A 496 3.25 7.44 -16.80
C PHE A 496 4.08 6.70 -15.74
N ILE A 497 4.71 7.44 -14.82
CA ILE A 497 5.63 6.86 -13.84
C ILE A 497 4.90 6.51 -12.53
N ILE A 498 4.92 5.23 -12.14
CA ILE A 498 4.46 4.75 -10.84
C ILE A 498 5.67 4.62 -9.91
N LYS A 499 5.96 5.68 -9.17
CA LYS A 499 7.23 5.84 -8.44
C LYS A 499 7.43 4.81 -7.32
N TYR A 500 6.37 4.40 -6.64
CA TYR A 500 6.41 3.53 -5.45
C TYR A 500 5.86 2.13 -5.67
N GLY A 501 5.44 1.82 -6.89
CA GLY A 501 5.18 0.47 -7.40
C GLY A 501 3.83 -0.14 -7.03
N SER A 502 2.87 0.63 -6.50
CA SER A 502 1.50 0.14 -6.27
C SER A 502 0.51 1.30 -6.21
N LEU A 503 0.00 1.69 -7.37
CA LEU A 503 -0.99 2.74 -7.53
C LEU A 503 -2.39 2.24 -7.15
N SER A 504 -2.99 2.83 -6.11
CA SER A 504 -4.33 2.46 -5.64
C SER A 504 -5.44 3.40 -6.11
N SER A 505 -5.15 4.67 -6.41
CA SER A 505 -6.13 5.65 -6.91
C SER A 505 -5.49 6.67 -7.85
N LEU A 506 -6.30 7.24 -8.75
CA LEU A 506 -5.95 8.39 -9.59
C LEU A 506 -7.15 9.33 -9.79
N GLU A 507 -7.05 10.53 -9.21
CA GLU A 507 -8.15 11.48 -9.19
C GLU A 507 -7.78 12.78 -9.92
N TYR A 508 -8.47 13.08 -11.03
CA TYR A 508 -8.30 14.36 -11.70
C TYR A 508 -9.07 15.45 -10.95
N ASN A 509 -8.46 16.62 -10.81
CA ASN A 509 -9.10 17.79 -10.24
C ASN A 509 -9.26 18.88 -11.31
N PRO A 510 -10.48 19.19 -11.78
CA PRO A 510 -10.69 20.21 -12.82
C PRO A 510 -10.39 21.64 -12.37
N TYR A 511 -10.24 21.90 -11.06
CA TYR A 511 -9.93 23.24 -10.54
C TYR A 511 -8.48 23.64 -10.80
N ASP A 512 -7.53 22.77 -10.46
CA ASP A 512 -6.09 23.00 -10.66
C ASP A 512 -5.48 22.19 -11.81
N GLN A 513 -6.29 21.33 -12.45
CA GLN A 513 -5.92 20.48 -13.58
C GLN A 513 -4.74 19.54 -13.29
N LEU A 514 -4.66 19.11 -12.02
CA LEU A 514 -3.68 18.15 -11.53
C LEU A 514 -4.31 16.77 -11.38
N LEU A 515 -3.47 15.74 -11.45
CA LEU A 515 -3.86 14.37 -11.19
C LEU A 515 -3.28 13.92 -9.84
N TYR A 516 -4.15 13.48 -8.94
CA TYR A 516 -3.85 13.10 -7.57
C TYR A 516 -3.77 11.58 -7.48
N GLY A 517 -2.58 11.05 -7.24
CA GLY A 517 -2.34 9.61 -7.12
C GLY A 517 -2.05 9.16 -5.70
N TRP A 518 -2.49 7.96 -5.35
CA TRP A 518 -2.01 7.27 -4.15
C TRP A 518 -1.17 6.07 -4.57
N ASP A 519 0.10 6.08 -4.24
CA ASP A 519 1.07 5.08 -4.68
C ASP A 519 1.82 4.50 -3.47
N ASN A 520 1.43 3.29 -3.06
CA ASN A 520 2.07 2.50 -2.01
C ASN A 520 2.39 3.30 -0.73
N GLY A 521 1.37 3.93 -0.14
CA GLY A 521 1.53 4.75 1.08
C GLY A 521 2.06 6.17 0.84
N HIS A 522 2.10 6.62 -0.42
CA HIS A 522 2.50 7.97 -0.78
C HIS A 522 1.39 8.69 -1.56
N ALA A 523 1.03 9.88 -1.10
CA ALA A 523 0.24 10.83 -1.86
C ALA A 523 1.15 11.56 -2.86
N VAL A 524 0.84 11.43 -4.15
CA VAL A 524 1.63 12.00 -5.26
C VAL A 524 0.75 12.84 -6.19
N ILE A 525 1.33 13.85 -6.84
CA ILE A 525 0.68 14.68 -7.85
C ILE A 525 1.39 14.53 -9.19
N TYR A 526 0.63 14.49 -10.27
CA TYR A 526 1.12 14.64 -11.63
C TYR A 526 0.59 15.93 -12.25
N SER A 527 1.47 16.65 -12.97
CA SER A 527 1.04 17.72 -13.86
C SER A 527 0.61 17.14 -15.20
N LEU A 528 -0.48 17.66 -15.74
CA LEU A 528 -1.01 17.26 -17.04
C LEU A 528 -0.70 18.34 -18.07
N THR A 529 -0.46 17.95 -19.32
CA THR A 529 -0.39 18.87 -20.46
C THR A 529 -1.39 18.45 -21.53
N PHE A 530 -2.24 19.39 -21.92
CA PHE A 530 -3.27 19.22 -22.95
C PHE A 530 -2.90 20.01 -24.22
N GLU A 531 -3.53 19.66 -25.35
CA GLU A 531 -3.39 20.32 -26.66
C GLU A 531 -3.76 21.81 -26.69
#